data_AF-A0A8J7X6P4-F1
#
_entry.id   AF-A0A8J7X6P4-F1
#
_cell.length_a   1.000
_cell.length_b   1.000
_cell.length_c   1.000
_cell.angle_alpha   90.00
_cell.angle_beta   90.00
_cell.angle_gamma   90.00
#
_symmetry.space_group_name_H-M   'P 1'
#
loop_
_entity.id
_entity.type
_entity.pdbx_description
1 polymer ?
#
loop_
_entity_poly.entity_id
_entity_poly.type
_entity_poly.pdbx_seq_one_letter_code
_entity_poly.pdbx_strand_id
1 'polypeptide(L)'
;MTYKAEVRIQLKPGVMDAEGETVQKSLQLLGFPVKSVDSVKAYAIEIEAKSEDEARKQADQMCKRLLANPVIQDYSIEIESG
;
A
#
# COMPACT_ATOMS: atom_id res chain seq x y z
N MET A 1 -8.49 -20.90 9.17
CA MET A 1 -8.72 -20.65 7.73
C MET A 1 -7.62 -19.73 7.26
N THR A 2 -7.23 -19.83 5.99
CA THR A 2 -6.20 -18.95 5.42
C THR A 2 -6.90 -17.85 4.65
N TYR A 3 -6.49 -16.60 4.88
CA TYR A 3 -6.98 -15.42 4.20
C TYR A 3 -5.83 -14.73 3.50
N LYS A 4 -6.08 -14.16 2.33
CA LYS A 4 -5.12 -13.29 1.64
C LYS A 4 -5.44 -11.85 1.99
N ALA A 5 -4.45 -11.12 2.47
CA ALA A 5 -4.53 -9.70 2.74
C ALA A 5 -3.66 -8.95 1.74
N GLU A 6 -4.27 -8.05 0.97
CA GLU A 6 -3.55 -7.05 0.19
C GLU A 6 -3.51 -5.74 0.97
N VAL A 7 -2.30 -5.34 1.36
CA VAL A 7 -2.04 -4.06 2.02
C VAL A 7 -1.39 -3.11 1.03
N ARG A 8 -2.02 -1.97 0.76
CA ARG A 8 -1.42 -0.89 -0.02
C ARG A 8 -1.03 0.25 0.89
N ILE A 9 0.17 0.79 0.72
CA ILE A 9 0.73 1.88 1.51
C ILE A 9 1.14 2.99 0.56
N GLN A 10 0.69 4.21 0.85
CA GLN A 10 0.91 5.39 0.03
C GLN A 10 1.30 6.57 0.93
N LEU A 11 2.02 7.53 0.37
CA LEU A 11 2.35 8.77 1.06
C LEU A 11 1.08 9.62 1.28
N LYS A 12 1.03 10.34 2.40
CA LYS A 12 -0.06 11.27 2.69
C LYS A 12 -0.04 12.46 1.74
N PRO A 13 -1.20 13.09 1.46
CA PRO A 13 -1.25 14.31 0.66
C PRO A 13 -0.32 15.40 1.21
N GLY A 14 0.49 15.99 0.33
CA GLY A 14 1.47 17.03 0.69
C GLY A 14 2.84 16.50 1.13
N VAL A 15 3.01 15.18 1.26
CA VAL A 15 4.34 14.57 1.41
C VAL A 15 4.97 14.40 0.02
N MET A 16 6.21 14.83 -0.13
CA MET A 16 6.93 14.76 -1.40
C MET A 16 7.30 13.31 -1.74
N ASP A 17 6.88 12.86 -2.92
CA ASP A 17 7.28 11.58 -3.50
C ASP A 17 8.39 11.78 -4.55
N ALA A 18 9.65 11.68 -4.11
CA ALA A 18 10.80 11.82 -5.00
C ALA A 18 10.90 10.69 -6.04
N GLU A 19 10.38 9.50 -5.71
CA GLU A 19 10.41 8.34 -6.61
C GLU A 19 9.37 8.53 -7.73
N GLY A 20 8.13 8.86 -7.36
CA GLY A 20 7.05 9.17 -8.28
C GLY A 20 7.44 10.29 -9.26
N GLU A 21 8.04 11.38 -8.77
CA GLU A 21 8.48 12.49 -9.62
C GLU A 21 9.55 12.05 -10.64
N THR A 22 10.50 11.21 -10.22
CA THR A 22 11.57 10.71 -11.09
C THR A 22 11.01 9.81 -12.19
N VAL A 23 10.08 8.92 -11.84
CA VAL A 23 9.38 8.04 -12.79
C VAL A 23 8.53 8.85 -13.76
N GLN A 24 7.79 9.85 -13.26
CA GLN A 24 6.99 10.74 -14.10
C GLN A 24 7.84 11.43 -15.17
N LYS A 25 8.97 12.04 -14.79
CA LYS A 25 9.88 12.69 -15.74
C LYS A 25 10.38 11.71 -16.79
N SER A 26 10.75 10.50 -16.38
CA SER A 26 11.22 9.44 -17.28
C SER A 26 10.15 9.04 -18.30
N LEU A 27 8.90 8.86 -17.87
CA LEU A 27 7.77 8.54 -18.75
C LEU A 27 7.49 9.68 -19.75
N GLN A 28 7.57 10.94 -19.31
CA GLN A 28 7.40 12.09 -20.19
C GLN A 28 8.51 12.18 -21.25
N LEU A 29 9.76 11.90 -20.88
CA LEU A 29 10.90 11.84 -21.83
C LEU A 29 10.72 10.73 -22.89
N LEU A 30 10.07 9.63 -22.52
CA LEU A 30 9.71 8.55 -23.45
C LEU A 30 8.49 8.88 -24.33
N GLY A 31 7.89 10.07 -24.17
CA GLY A 31 6.76 10.54 -24.99
C GLY A 31 5.38 10.15 -24.46
N PHE A 32 5.28 9.60 -23.25
CA PHE A 32 3.97 9.29 -22.65
C PHE A 32 3.35 10.54 -22.02
N PRO A 33 2.08 10.87 -22.32
CA PRO A 33 1.39 12.04 -21.76
C PRO A 33 0.91 11.77 -20.32
N VAL A 34 1.84 11.61 -19.38
CA VAL A 34 1.55 11.33 -17.97
C VAL A 34 1.43 12.63 -17.18
N LYS A 35 0.34 12.76 -16.42
CA LYS A 35 0.03 13.94 -15.59
C LYS A 35 0.68 13.88 -14.20
N SER A 36 0.63 12.72 -13.56
CA SER A 36 1.20 12.47 -12.23
C SER A 36 1.54 10.99 -12.08
N VAL A 37 2.50 10.70 -11.20
CA VAL A 37 2.84 9.34 -10.76
C VAL A 37 3.01 9.37 -9.25
N ASP A 38 2.35 8.43 -8.58
CA ASP A 38 2.50 8.18 -7.15
C ASP A 38 3.12 6.80 -6.96
N SER A 39 4.18 6.71 -6.18
CA SER A 39 4.76 5.46 -5.73
C SER A 39 3.93 4.88 -4.59
N VAL A 40 3.62 3.59 -4.71
CA VAL A 40 2.85 2.85 -3.72
C VAL A 40 3.56 1.56 -3.38
N LYS A 41 3.52 1.16 -2.11
CA LYS A 41 4.06 -0.12 -1.66
C LYS A 41 2.91 -1.08 -1.41
N ALA A 42 2.97 -2.27 -1.99
CA ALA A 42 1.97 -3.31 -1.78
C ALA A 42 2.58 -4.52 -1.06
N TYR A 43 1.83 -5.11 -0.13
CA TYR A 43 2.15 -6.38 0.50
C TYR A 43 0.99 -7.36 0.28
N ALA A 44 1.30 -8.54 -0.23
CA ALA A 44 0.38 -9.69 -0.25
C ALA A 44 0.77 -10.62 0.90
N ILE A 45 -0.15 -10.84 1.85
CA ILE A 45 0.12 -11.55 3.10
C ILE A 45 -0.90 -12.67 3.26
N GLU A 46 -0.44 -13.89 3.52
CA GLU A 46 -1.32 -14.99 3.95
C GLU A 46 -1.44 -14.98 5.47
N ILE A 47 -2.68 -14.95 5.97
CA ILE A 47 -3.00 -14.83 7.39
C ILE A 47 -3.86 -16.01 7.81
N GLU A 48 -3.41 -16.72 8.85
CA GLU A 48 -4.24 -17.71 9.54
C GLU A 48 -5.17 -17.00 10.54
N ALA A 49 -6.48 -17.16 10.34
CA ALA A 49 -7.49 -16.60 11.23
C ALA A 49 -8.76 -17.48 11.30
N LYS A 50 -9.60 -17.22 12.31
CA LYS A 50 -10.89 -17.90 12.48
C LYS A 50 -12.03 -17.18 11.75
N SER A 51 -11.82 -15.94 11.31
CA SER A 51 -12.76 -15.17 10.50
C SER A 51 -12.05 -14.09 9.69
N GLU A 52 -12.74 -13.55 8.68
CA GLU A 52 -12.26 -12.41 7.90
C GLU A 52 -12.00 -11.17 8.79
N ASP A 53 -12.88 -10.91 9.77
CA ASP A 53 -12.72 -9.82 10.74
C ASP A 53 -11.45 -9.97 11.59
N GLU A 54 -11.11 -11.20 11.98
CA GLU A 54 -9.88 -11.47 12.71
C GLU A 54 -8.65 -11.27 11.82
N ALA A 55 -8.69 -11.75 10.57
CA ALA A 55 -7.63 -11.51 9.58
C ALA A 55 -7.42 -10.00 9.34
N ARG A 56 -8.50 -9.24 9.18
CA ARG A 56 -8.47 -7.78 9.02
C ARG A 56 -7.84 -7.09 10.22
N LYS A 57 -8.19 -7.49 11.45
CA LYS A 57 -7.60 -6.94 12.69
C LYS A 57 -6.11 -7.25 12.78
N GLN A 58 -5.69 -8.46 12.41
CA GLN A 58 -4.27 -8.83 12.39
C GLN A 58 -3.50 -7.99 11.36
N ALA A 59 -4.01 -7.87 10.13
CA ALA A 59 -3.41 -7.04 9.08
C ALA A 59 -3.29 -5.56 9.52
N ASP A 60 -4.33 -5.00 10.15
CA ASP A 60 -4.31 -3.64 10.67
C ASP A 60 -3.25 -3.44 11.77
N GLN A 61 -3.08 -4.42 12.66
CA GLN A 61 -2.01 -4.39 13.66
C GLN A 61 -0.62 -4.45 13.03
N MET A 62 -0.42 -5.27 11.99
CA MET A 62 0.83 -5.32 11.24
C MET A 62 1.16 -3.96 10.62
N CYS A 63 0.16 -3.30 10.02
CA CYS A 63 0.32 -1.97 9.42
C CYS A 63 0.74 -0.92 10.44
N LYS A 64 0.03 -0.85 11.58
CA LYS A 64 0.30 0.12 12.65
C LYS A 64 1.64 -0.09 13.34
N ARG A 65 2.10 -1.33 13.45
CA ARG A 65 3.33 -1.67 14.18
C ARG A 65 4.59 -1.62 13.32
N LEU A 66 4.47 -1.90 12.03
CA LEU A 66 5.65 -2.14 11.19
C LEU A 66 5.50 -1.62 9.76
N LEU A 67 4.41 -1.93 9.06
CA LEU A 67 4.39 -1.77 7.61
C LEU A 67 4.25 -0.30 7.18
N ALA A 68 3.48 0.49 7.91
CA ALA A 68 3.22 1.89 7.59
C ALA A 68 3.81 2.85 8.64
N ASN A 69 4.38 3.96 8.18
CA ASN A 69 4.72 5.08 9.05
C ASN A 69 3.51 6.02 9.19
N PRO A 70 2.81 6.06 10.34
CA PRO A 70 1.56 6.81 10.47
C PRO A 70 1.71 8.33 10.35
N VAL A 71 2.94 8.86 10.45
CA VAL A 71 3.19 10.30 10.32
C VAL A 71 3.07 10.74 8.86
N ILE A 72 3.55 9.92 7.93
CA ILE A 72 3.72 10.31 6.52
C ILE A 72 3.03 9.39 5.52
N GLN A 73 2.48 8.26 5.95
CA GLN A 73 1.83 7.27 5.10
C GLN A 73 0.42 6.95 5.57
N ASP A 74 -0.45 6.66 4.60
CA ASP A 74 -1.74 6.01 4.78
C ASP A 74 -1.67 4.59 4.19
N TYR A 75 -2.57 3.71 4.65
CA TYR A 75 -2.69 2.37 4.11
C TYR A 75 -4.15 1.92 3.94
N SER A 76 -4.38 1.00 3.01
CA SER A 76 -5.64 0.29 2.82
C SER A 76 -5.41 -1.23 2.92
N ILE A 77 -6.45 -1.95 3.36
CA ILE A 77 -6.41 -3.40 3.55
C ILE A 77 -7.63 -4.02 2.88
N GLU A 78 -7.37 -4.91 1.93
CA GLU A 78 -8.35 -5.78 1.29
C GLU A 78 -8.11 -7.21 1.76
N ILE A 79 -9.17 -7.92 2.13
CA ILE A 79 -9.09 -9.31 2.60
C ILE A 79 -9.93 -10.17 1.65
N GLU A 80 -9.35 -11.29 1.23
CA GLU A 80 -10.00 -12.31 0.42
C GLU A 80 -9.90 -13.66 1.14
N SER A 81 -10.97 -14.45 1.10
CA SER A 81 -10.93 -15.85 1.53
C SER A 81 -10.06 -16.66 0.55
N GLY A 82 -9.06 -17.37 1.09
CA GLY A 82 -8.19 -18.28 0.35
C GLY A 82 -8.81 -19.65 0.07
#